data_AF-A0AAU4VSM2-F1
#
_entry.id   AF-A0AAU4VSM2-F1
#
_cell.length_a   1.000
_cell.length_b   1.000
_cell.length_c   1.000
_cell.angle_alpha   90.00
_cell.angle_beta   90.00
_cell.angle_gamma   90.00
#
_symmetry.space_group_name_H-M   'P 1'
#
loop_
_entity.id
_entity.type
_entity.pdbx_description
1 polymer ?
#
loop_
_entity_poly.entity_id
_entity_poly.type
_entity_poly.pdbx_seq_one_letter_code
_entity_poly.pdbx_strand_id
1 'polypeptide(L)'
;MRRSVLFVHGTGVREVSYKETFAAVRTRLDEIRPGLEVRGCFWGREQGASMALDGASVPRYRQSRGGTADDDAEIEVWGVLYDDPWYELRLLGLQPAPASGLGFGLPASEEFFADITEYGPAPEVVEAFAARGLGEDFAEALRAVARAPELRDAAATADADGTEHRRAVARAVIAMTLGLADDRGVEVSGIVRDALLDTLSTDLYAEGRSVKGLLGKALLARPLGWRGRSRRGAWGDAALPAIGDILRYQARGEGVRDQIKRTVENTPGDAITVIAHSLGGVACVDLLVRERLERVDQLITVGSQAPYFYEIGALVSLEHPETLPPGFPAKWLNIYDGRDFLAYQAAEVFPGRAQDRLVDNKQPFPWAHTTYWSNPDVWNAVDTWLS
;
A
#
# COMPACT_ATOMS: atom_id res chain seq x y z
N MET A 1 32.12 21.36 26.54
CA MET A 1 31.10 21.56 25.49
C MET A 1 29.83 20.88 25.98
N ARG A 2 28.75 21.63 26.19
CA ARG A 2 27.47 21.06 26.62
C ARG A 2 26.67 20.66 25.38
N ARG A 3 26.40 19.37 25.21
CA ARG A 3 25.62 18.83 24.08
C ARG A 3 24.14 18.72 24.45
N SER A 4 23.29 19.02 23.48
CA SER A 4 21.86 18.77 23.51
C SER A 4 21.45 17.95 22.28
N VAL A 5 20.29 17.31 22.36
CA VAL A 5 19.67 16.61 21.24
C VAL A 5 18.37 17.31 20.86
N LEU A 6 18.21 17.57 19.57
CA LEU A 6 16.95 18.02 18.99
C LEU A 6 16.31 16.86 18.23
N PHE A 7 15.13 16.43 18.65
CA PHE A 7 14.32 15.47 17.94
C PHE A 7 13.34 16.16 16.99
N VAL A 8 13.39 15.81 15.71
CA VAL A 8 12.47 16.29 14.68
C VAL A 8 11.75 15.09 14.08
N HIS A 9 10.47 14.93 14.40
CA HIS A 9 9.67 13.89 13.76
C HIS A 9 9.30 14.31 12.33
N GLY A 10 8.99 13.33 11.49
CA GLY A 10 8.46 13.57 10.15
C GLY A 10 7.02 14.01 10.16
N THR A 11 6.17 13.35 9.36
CA THR A 11 4.75 13.70 9.15
C THR A 11 4.06 14.19 10.41
N GLY A 12 3.08 15.09 10.25
CA GLY A 12 2.23 15.70 11.26
C GLY A 12 1.35 14.68 11.97
N VAL A 13 2.00 13.71 12.59
CA VAL A 13 1.47 12.78 13.56
C VAL A 13 0.62 13.59 14.51
N ARG A 14 -0.59 13.08 14.78
CA ARG A 14 -1.48 13.71 15.74
C ARG A 14 -0.69 13.89 17.03
N GLU A 15 -0.88 15.03 17.69
CA GLU A 15 -0.06 15.48 18.81
C GLU A 15 0.17 14.40 19.89
N VAL A 16 -0.82 13.52 20.09
CA VAL A 16 -0.72 12.35 20.98
C VAL A 16 0.42 11.42 20.56
N SER A 17 0.41 10.93 19.32
CA SER A 17 1.44 10.01 18.80
C SER A 17 2.84 10.64 18.76
N TYR A 18 2.92 11.95 18.49
CA TYR A 18 4.19 12.68 18.63
C TYR A 18 4.71 12.63 20.06
N LYS A 19 3.86 12.96 21.04
CA LYS A 19 4.23 13.00 22.46
C LYS A 19 4.69 11.63 22.97
N GLU A 20 4.02 10.56 22.56
CA GLU A 20 4.40 9.19 22.90
C GLU A 20 5.76 8.83 22.32
N THR A 21 5.98 9.11 21.03
CA THR A 21 7.26 8.86 20.36
C THR A 21 8.39 9.66 20.99
N PHE A 22 8.17 10.96 21.22
CA PHE A 22 9.15 11.84 21.85
C PHE A 22 9.49 11.40 23.27
N ALA A 23 8.49 10.94 24.05
CA ALA A 23 8.72 10.38 25.38
C ALA A 23 9.60 9.12 25.31
N ALA A 24 9.33 8.20 24.38
CA ALA A 24 10.14 7.00 24.19
C ALA A 24 11.59 7.34 23.80
N VAL A 25 11.77 8.27 22.85
CA VAL A 25 13.09 8.78 22.43
C VAL A 25 13.85 9.37 23.61
N ARG A 26 13.19 10.23 24.41
CA ARG A 26 13.81 10.85 25.58
C ARG A 26 14.20 9.82 26.62
N THR A 27 13.35 8.84 26.92
CA THR A 27 13.66 7.75 27.86
C THR A 27 14.90 6.98 27.41
N ARG A 28 14.99 6.62 26.12
CA ARG A 28 16.15 5.90 25.60
C ARG A 28 17.43 6.73 25.62
N LEU A 29 17.35 8.01 25.29
CA LEU A 29 18.51 8.90 25.39
C LEU A 29 18.98 9.09 26.83
N ASP A 30 18.08 9.14 27.80
CA ASP A 30 18.44 9.23 29.22
C ASP A 30 19.10 7.94 29.74
N GLU A 31 18.65 6.76 29.27
CA GLU A 31 19.29 5.46 29.56
C GLU A 31 20.74 5.40 29.06
N ILE A 32 20.99 5.96 27.87
CA ILE A 32 22.30 5.93 27.21
C ILE A 32 23.23 7.03 27.75
N ARG A 33 22.72 8.26 27.87
CA ARG A 33 23.45 9.46 28.32
C ARG A 33 22.60 10.22 29.35
N PRO A 34 22.67 9.83 30.63
CA PRO A 34 21.90 10.49 31.69
C PRO A 34 22.16 11.99 31.76
N GLY A 35 21.08 12.79 31.88
CA GLY A 35 21.18 14.24 32.00
C GLY A 35 21.42 15.00 30.69
N LEU A 36 21.34 14.31 29.54
CA LEU A 36 21.35 14.96 28.23
C LEU A 36 20.08 15.80 28.04
N GLU A 37 20.22 17.06 27.65
CA GLU A 37 19.07 17.89 27.30
C GLU A 37 18.48 17.40 25.97
N VAL A 38 17.20 17.04 25.98
CA VAL A 38 16.46 16.60 24.78
C VAL A 38 15.28 17.52 24.52
N ARG A 39 15.29 18.18 23.36
CA ARG A 39 14.20 19.04 22.86
C ARG A 39 13.50 18.36 21.70
N GLY A 40 12.21 18.64 21.53
CA GLY A 40 11.41 18.13 20.42
C GLY A 40 10.86 19.28 19.57
N CYS A 41 10.87 19.13 18.25
CA CYS A 41 10.24 20.05 17.31
C CYS A 41 8.92 19.45 16.78
N PHE A 42 7.78 19.89 17.34
CA PHE A 42 6.46 19.49 16.86
C PHE A 42 5.90 20.53 15.89
N TRP A 43 6.16 20.34 14.59
CA TRP A 43 5.69 21.26 13.54
C TRP A 43 4.30 20.93 12.99
N GLY A 44 3.82 19.70 13.19
CA GLY A 44 2.58 19.20 12.58
C GLY A 44 1.30 19.99 12.90
N ARG A 45 1.24 20.68 14.05
CA ARG A 45 0.07 21.50 14.42
C ARG A 45 -0.09 22.73 13.53
N GLU A 46 1.00 23.44 13.27
CA GLU A 46 0.97 24.73 12.56
C GLU A 46 1.22 24.56 11.07
N GLN A 47 2.11 23.63 10.72
CA GLN A 47 2.63 23.49 9.37
C GLN A 47 2.12 22.24 8.64
N GLY A 48 1.52 21.29 9.38
CA GLY A 48 0.96 20.06 8.83
C GLY A 48 -0.25 20.30 7.92
N ALA A 49 -0.49 19.36 7.03
CA ALA A 49 -1.64 19.37 6.14
C ALA A 49 -2.94 19.11 6.89
N SER A 50 -3.97 19.87 6.51
CA SER A 50 -5.33 19.74 7.03
C SER A 50 -6.34 19.99 5.91
N MET A 51 -7.51 19.38 6.02
CA MET A 51 -8.61 19.62 5.09
C MET A 51 -9.34 20.91 5.50
N ALA A 52 -8.95 22.05 4.93
CA ALA A 52 -9.49 23.37 5.27
C ALA A 52 -11.01 23.52 5.05
N LEU A 53 -11.62 22.64 4.25
CA LEU A 53 -13.06 22.65 3.94
C LEU A 53 -13.78 21.39 4.46
N ASP A 54 -13.22 20.73 5.48
CA ASP A 54 -13.78 19.54 6.14
C ASP A 54 -14.15 18.43 5.13
N GLY A 55 -13.23 18.15 4.22
CA GLY A 55 -13.38 17.12 3.20
C GLY A 55 -14.42 17.42 2.11
N ALA A 56 -14.77 18.70 1.87
CA ALA A 56 -15.66 19.09 0.76
C ALA A 56 -15.23 18.56 -0.61
N SER A 57 -13.94 18.33 -0.82
CA SER A 57 -13.37 17.76 -2.05
C SER A 57 -13.57 16.25 -2.19
N VAL A 58 -14.01 15.56 -1.12
CA VAL A 58 -14.19 14.12 -1.10
C VAL A 58 -15.69 13.81 -1.19
N PRO A 59 -16.15 13.12 -2.26
CA PRO A 59 -17.55 12.75 -2.40
C PRO A 59 -18.07 12.05 -1.15
N ARG A 60 -19.20 12.53 -0.66
CA ARG A 60 -19.90 12.02 0.52
C ARG A 60 -19.11 12.03 1.84
N TYR A 61 -17.94 12.67 1.91
CA TYR A 61 -17.07 12.59 3.09
C TYR A 61 -17.73 13.04 4.39
N ARG A 62 -18.55 14.09 4.35
CA ARG A 62 -19.25 14.56 5.54
C ARG A 62 -20.28 13.57 6.07
N GLN A 63 -20.81 12.69 5.21
CA GLN A 63 -21.77 11.65 5.62
C GLN A 63 -21.08 10.37 6.09
N SER A 64 -19.95 10.01 5.49
CA SER A 64 -19.35 8.68 5.62
C SER A 64 -17.88 8.68 6.07
N ARG A 65 -17.29 9.85 6.31
CA ARG A 65 -15.85 10.05 6.50
C ARG A 65 -15.01 9.44 5.38
N GLY A 66 -15.50 9.52 4.15
CA GLY A 66 -14.83 8.96 2.98
C GLY A 66 -15.11 7.48 2.75
N GLY A 67 -15.98 6.87 3.56
CA GLY A 67 -16.61 5.60 3.24
C GLY A 67 -17.63 5.76 2.10
N THR A 68 -17.88 4.70 1.36
CA THR A 68 -19.01 4.61 0.45
C THR A 68 -20.14 3.93 1.22
N ALA A 69 -21.16 4.70 1.58
CA ALA A 69 -22.44 4.11 2.00
C ALA A 69 -23.16 3.71 0.70
N ASP A 70 -23.50 2.43 0.62
CA ASP A 70 -23.86 1.65 -0.60
C ASP A 70 -22.66 1.41 -1.53
N ASP A 71 -21.76 0.51 -1.12
CA ASP A 71 -20.97 -0.25 -2.07
C ASP A 71 -21.89 -1.25 -2.76
N ASP A 72 -21.93 -1.22 -4.08
CA ASP A 72 -22.57 -2.27 -4.88
C ASP A 72 -21.83 -3.57 -4.57
N ALA A 73 -22.48 -4.49 -3.84
CA ALA A 73 -21.87 -5.73 -3.39
C ALA A 73 -21.23 -6.52 -4.55
N GLU A 74 -21.75 -6.33 -5.77
CA GLU A 74 -21.20 -6.91 -6.98
C GLU A 74 -19.81 -6.36 -7.33
N ILE A 75 -19.58 -5.04 -7.17
CA ILE A 75 -18.27 -4.41 -7.40
C ILE A 75 -17.23 -4.93 -6.41
N GLU A 76 -17.63 -5.15 -5.15
CA GLU A 76 -16.72 -5.71 -4.15
C GLU A 76 -16.33 -7.15 -4.46
N VAL A 77 -17.25 -7.98 -4.96
CA VAL A 77 -16.95 -9.34 -5.42
C VAL A 77 -15.95 -9.30 -6.56
N TRP A 78 -16.13 -8.41 -7.55
CA TRP A 78 -15.14 -8.24 -8.62
C TRP A 78 -13.77 -7.81 -8.12
N GLY A 79 -13.71 -6.95 -7.10
CA GLY A 79 -12.45 -6.60 -6.44
C GLY A 79 -11.71 -7.81 -5.87
N VAL A 80 -12.43 -8.80 -5.34
CA VAL A 80 -11.83 -10.08 -4.90
C VAL A 80 -11.39 -10.91 -6.10
N LEU A 81 -12.21 -11.01 -7.14
CA LEU A 81 -11.91 -11.84 -8.30
C LEU A 81 -10.69 -11.35 -9.09
N TYR A 82 -10.44 -10.04 -9.14
CA TYR A 82 -9.22 -9.52 -9.77
C TYR A 82 -7.95 -9.88 -9.01
N ASP A 83 -7.99 -9.93 -7.67
CA ASP A 83 -6.87 -10.39 -6.85
C ASP A 83 -6.77 -11.94 -6.87
N ASP A 84 -7.91 -12.64 -7.00
CA ASP A 84 -8.03 -14.09 -6.89
C ASP A 84 -9.17 -14.65 -7.77
N PRO A 85 -8.90 -14.96 -9.05
CA PRO A 85 -9.90 -15.45 -9.99
C PRO A 85 -10.56 -16.77 -9.59
N TRP A 86 -9.95 -17.54 -8.69
CA TRP A 86 -10.36 -18.87 -8.28
C TRP A 86 -11.33 -18.89 -7.09
N TYR A 87 -11.63 -17.71 -6.54
CA TYR A 87 -12.34 -17.57 -5.28
C TYR A 87 -13.73 -18.24 -5.29
N GLU A 88 -14.56 -17.95 -6.29
CA GLU A 88 -15.90 -18.54 -6.39
C GLU A 88 -15.85 -20.06 -6.63
N LEU A 89 -14.92 -20.55 -7.46
CA LEU A 89 -14.73 -21.99 -7.71
C LEU A 89 -14.36 -22.75 -6.43
N ARG A 90 -13.48 -22.20 -5.58
CA ARG A 90 -13.15 -22.83 -4.28
C ARG A 90 -14.35 -22.87 -3.34
N LEU A 91 -15.18 -21.82 -3.32
CA LEU A 91 -16.40 -21.83 -2.50
C LEU A 91 -17.39 -22.91 -2.97
N LEU A 92 -17.51 -23.10 -4.28
CA LEU A 92 -18.34 -24.16 -4.85
C LEU A 92 -17.80 -25.56 -4.54
N GLY A 93 -16.48 -25.76 -4.57
CA GLY A 93 -15.85 -27.03 -4.21
C GLY A 93 -16.04 -27.46 -2.75
N LEU A 94 -16.40 -26.53 -1.86
CA LEU A 94 -16.70 -26.82 -0.45
C LEU A 94 -18.16 -27.26 -0.21
N GLN A 95 -19.02 -27.18 -1.23
CA GLN A 95 -20.43 -27.57 -1.11
C GLN A 95 -20.58 -29.10 -1.02
N PRO A 96 -21.66 -29.61 -0.42
CA PRO A 96 -21.96 -31.03 -0.46
C PRO A 96 -22.26 -31.47 -1.90
N ALA A 97 -21.74 -32.64 -2.30
CA ALA A 97 -22.08 -33.23 -3.58
C ALA A 97 -23.60 -33.47 -3.68
N PRO A 98 -24.22 -33.21 -4.85
CA PRO A 98 -25.65 -33.46 -5.04
C PRO A 98 -25.96 -34.96 -4.87
N ALA A 99 -27.15 -35.26 -4.35
CA ALA A 99 -27.58 -36.64 -4.15
C ALA A 99 -27.64 -37.39 -5.49
N SER A 100 -26.86 -38.46 -5.63
CA SER A 100 -26.83 -39.26 -6.85
C SER A 100 -28.17 -39.96 -7.07
N GLY A 101 -28.91 -39.56 -8.11
CA GLY A 101 -30.09 -40.29 -8.57
C GLY A 101 -29.72 -41.61 -9.26
N LEU A 102 -30.64 -42.57 -9.29
CA LEU A 102 -30.54 -43.80 -10.08
C LEU A 102 -30.79 -43.48 -11.58
N GLY A 103 -29.86 -42.76 -12.21
CA GLY A 103 -29.86 -42.46 -13.63
C GLY A 103 -28.91 -43.36 -14.42
N PHE A 104 -29.20 -43.56 -15.72
CA PHE A 104 -28.25 -44.15 -16.67
C PHE A 104 -27.53 -43.00 -17.41
N GLY A 105 -26.21 -42.86 -17.25
CA GLY A 105 -25.41 -41.79 -17.87
C GLY A 105 -24.14 -41.47 -17.06
N LEU A 106 -23.34 -40.51 -17.55
CA LEU A 106 -22.25 -39.92 -16.76
C LEU A 106 -22.84 -39.15 -15.56
N PRO A 107 -22.17 -39.11 -14.40
CA PRO A 107 -22.54 -38.20 -13.33
C PRO A 107 -22.52 -36.74 -13.81
N ALA A 108 -23.45 -35.92 -13.34
CA ALA A 108 -23.52 -34.49 -13.69
C ALA A 108 -22.20 -33.74 -13.46
N SER A 109 -21.43 -34.14 -12.44
CA SER A 109 -20.10 -33.62 -12.17
C SER A 109 -19.07 -33.94 -13.26
N GLU A 110 -19.12 -35.15 -13.84
CA GLU A 110 -18.23 -35.56 -14.93
C GLU A 110 -18.65 -34.91 -16.26
N GLU A 111 -19.96 -34.79 -16.50
CA GLU A 111 -20.51 -34.10 -17.67
C GLU A 111 -20.13 -32.61 -17.66
N PHE A 112 -20.39 -31.90 -16.56
CA PHE A 112 -19.99 -30.50 -16.40
C PHE A 112 -18.47 -30.32 -16.56
N PHE A 113 -17.65 -31.18 -15.94
CA PHE A 113 -16.20 -31.07 -16.04
C PHE A 113 -15.71 -31.28 -17.48
N ALA A 114 -16.25 -32.28 -18.19
CA ALA A 114 -15.95 -32.51 -19.59
C ALA A 114 -16.35 -31.31 -20.45
N ASP A 115 -17.57 -30.80 -20.29
CA ASP A 115 -18.08 -29.64 -21.03
C ASP A 115 -17.16 -28.43 -20.88
N ILE A 116 -16.76 -28.07 -19.65
CA ILE A 116 -15.91 -26.89 -19.43
C ILE A 116 -14.47 -27.12 -19.91
N THR A 117 -13.93 -28.33 -19.80
CA THR A 117 -12.56 -28.62 -20.22
C THR A 117 -12.40 -28.74 -21.73
N GLU A 118 -13.45 -29.17 -22.42
CA GLU A 118 -13.51 -29.28 -23.88
C GLU A 118 -14.14 -28.05 -24.55
N TYR A 119 -14.63 -27.08 -23.76
CA TYR A 119 -15.27 -25.86 -24.24
C TYR A 119 -14.40 -25.11 -25.26
N GLY A 120 -14.97 -24.91 -26.45
CA GLY A 120 -14.42 -24.08 -27.51
C GLY A 120 -15.32 -22.86 -27.72
N PRO A 121 -14.84 -21.62 -27.47
CA PRO A 121 -15.69 -20.44 -27.58
C PRO A 121 -16.18 -20.23 -29.01
N ALA A 122 -17.45 -19.84 -29.17
CA ALA A 122 -18.00 -19.49 -30.47
C ALA A 122 -17.24 -18.32 -31.13
N PRO A 123 -17.21 -18.23 -32.48
CA PRO A 123 -16.49 -17.17 -33.20
C PRO A 123 -16.86 -15.77 -32.73
N GLU A 124 -18.13 -15.53 -32.39
CA GLU A 124 -18.65 -14.26 -31.91
C GLU A 124 -18.05 -13.87 -30.55
N VAL A 125 -17.81 -14.86 -29.66
CA VAL A 125 -17.12 -14.64 -28.39
C VAL A 125 -15.67 -14.26 -28.66
N VAL A 126 -14.96 -15.05 -29.47
CA VAL A 126 -13.55 -14.79 -29.82
C VAL A 126 -13.39 -13.39 -30.43
N GLU A 127 -14.27 -13.01 -31.37
CA GLU A 127 -14.27 -11.69 -31.99
C GLU A 127 -14.52 -10.57 -30.96
N ALA A 128 -15.44 -10.77 -30.00
CA ALA A 128 -15.72 -9.78 -28.97
C ALA A 128 -14.49 -9.45 -28.10
N PHE A 129 -13.68 -10.45 -27.74
CA PHE A 129 -12.42 -10.25 -27.02
C PHE A 129 -11.32 -9.68 -27.94
N ALA A 130 -11.17 -10.21 -29.15
CA ALA A 130 -10.16 -9.77 -30.11
C ALA A 130 -10.33 -8.30 -30.53
N ALA A 131 -11.58 -7.85 -30.75
CA ALA A 131 -11.90 -6.46 -31.09
C ALA A 131 -11.48 -5.45 -30.01
N ARG A 132 -11.19 -5.92 -28.80
CA ARG A 132 -10.73 -5.12 -27.65
C ARG A 132 -9.25 -5.37 -27.31
N GLY A 133 -8.54 -6.13 -28.14
CA GLY A 133 -7.14 -6.49 -27.90
C GLY A 133 -6.92 -7.54 -26.80
N LEU A 134 -7.98 -8.26 -26.41
CA LEU A 134 -7.97 -9.25 -25.31
C LEU A 134 -7.90 -10.70 -25.79
N GLY A 135 -7.74 -10.93 -27.10
CA GLY A 135 -7.87 -12.27 -27.69
C GLY A 135 -6.86 -13.29 -27.15
N GLU A 136 -5.59 -12.89 -26.99
CA GLU A 136 -4.54 -13.76 -26.46
C GLU A 136 -4.75 -14.02 -24.96
N ASP A 137 -5.06 -12.98 -24.18
CA ASP A 137 -5.31 -13.06 -22.74
C ASP A 137 -6.51 -13.97 -22.45
N PHE A 138 -7.59 -13.84 -23.25
CA PHE A 138 -8.78 -14.67 -23.14
C PHE A 138 -8.47 -16.14 -23.41
N ALA A 139 -7.71 -16.42 -24.47
CA ALA A 139 -7.31 -17.79 -24.80
C ALA A 139 -6.41 -18.40 -23.71
N GLU A 140 -5.56 -17.60 -23.08
CA GLU A 140 -4.76 -18.03 -21.93
C GLU A 140 -5.62 -18.30 -20.69
N ALA A 141 -6.53 -17.39 -20.35
CA ALA A 141 -7.44 -17.54 -19.23
C ALA A 141 -8.29 -18.82 -19.35
N LEU A 142 -8.84 -19.11 -20.53
CA LEU A 142 -9.57 -20.37 -20.79
C LEU A 142 -8.71 -21.60 -20.51
N ARG A 143 -7.46 -21.62 -21.01
CA ARG A 143 -6.54 -22.74 -20.77
C ARG A 143 -6.18 -22.90 -19.30
N ALA A 144 -5.99 -21.78 -18.59
CA ALA A 144 -5.67 -21.79 -17.17
C ALA A 144 -6.85 -22.33 -16.35
N VAL A 145 -8.07 -21.86 -16.61
CA VAL A 145 -9.27 -22.32 -15.92
C VAL A 145 -9.54 -23.80 -16.16
N ALA A 146 -9.44 -24.26 -17.42
CA ALA A 146 -9.61 -25.68 -17.76
C ALA A 146 -8.59 -26.61 -17.06
N ARG A 147 -7.44 -26.09 -16.63
CA ARG A 147 -6.38 -26.85 -15.95
C ARG A 147 -6.36 -26.66 -14.44
N ALA A 148 -7.21 -25.79 -13.90
CA ALA A 148 -7.19 -25.42 -12.50
C ALA A 148 -7.73 -26.57 -11.62
N PRO A 149 -7.03 -26.95 -10.53
CA PRO A 149 -7.59 -27.90 -9.56
C PRO A 149 -8.89 -27.38 -8.95
N GLU A 150 -9.06 -26.06 -8.80
CA GLU A 150 -10.26 -25.43 -8.29
C GLU A 150 -11.49 -25.69 -9.19
N LEU A 151 -11.30 -25.80 -10.51
CA LEU A 151 -12.37 -26.20 -11.42
C LEU A 151 -12.80 -27.66 -11.16
N ARG A 152 -11.83 -28.57 -10.95
CA ARG A 152 -12.12 -29.98 -10.65
C ARG A 152 -12.88 -30.10 -9.33
N ASP A 153 -12.45 -29.40 -8.30
CA ASP A 153 -13.09 -29.43 -6.99
C ASP A 153 -14.51 -28.85 -7.06
N ALA A 154 -14.69 -27.72 -7.76
CA ALA A 154 -16.01 -27.15 -8.02
C ALA A 154 -16.92 -28.12 -8.80
N ALA A 155 -16.40 -28.76 -9.85
CA ALA A 155 -17.16 -29.68 -10.67
C ALA A 155 -17.71 -30.88 -9.88
N ALA A 156 -17.01 -31.33 -8.84
CA ALA A 156 -17.46 -32.42 -7.98
C ALA A 156 -18.79 -32.11 -7.25
N THR A 157 -19.19 -30.84 -7.18
CA THR A 157 -20.42 -30.37 -6.53
C THR A 157 -21.46 -29.85 -7.53
N ALA A 158 -21.19 -29.93 -8.83
CA ALA A 158 -22.11 -29.49 -9.88
C ALA A 158 -23.35 -30.37 -9.94
N ASP A 159 -24.53 -29.75 -9.98
CA ASP A 159 -25.80 -30.43 -10.25
C ASP A 159 -26.02 -30.58 -11.77
N ALA A 160 -27.15 -31.19 -12.15
CA ALA A 160 -27.46 -31.46 -13.55
C ALA A 160 -27.65 -30.19 -14.41
N ASP A 161 -27.92 -29.03 -13.80
CA ASP A 161 -28.06 -27.75 -14.50
C ASP A 161 -26.70 -27.04 -14.60
N GLY A 162 -25.85 -27.18 -13.57
CA GLY A 162 -24.51 -26.62 -13.51
C GLY A 162 -24.46 -25.10 -13.59
N THR A 163 -25.61 -24.42 -13.46
CA THR A 163 -25.73 -22.99 -13.79
C THR A 163 -24.84 -22.12 -12.93
N GLU A 164 -24.81 -22.36 -11.63
CA GLU A 164 -23.97 -21.61 -10.69
C GLU A 164 -22.47 -21.80 -11.01
N HIS A 165 -22.07 -23.03 -11.33
CA HIS A 165 -20.71 -23.37 -11.70
C HIS A 165 -20.30 -22.76 -13.04
N ARG A 166 -21.16 -22.78 -14.07
CA ARG A 166 -20.90 -22.11 -15.36
C ARG A 166 -20.72 -20.61 -15.18
N ARG A 167 -21.53 -19.98 -14.30
CA ARG A 167 -21.37 -18.56 -13.95
C ARG A 167 -20.02 -18.29 -13.30
N ALA A 168 -19.63 -19.09 -12.31
CA ALA A 168 -18.34 -18.92 -11.62
C ALA A 168 -17.16 -19.13 -12.57
N VAL A 169 -17.25 -20.09 -13.50
CA VAL A 169 -16.25 -20.29 -14.57
C VAL A 169 -16.15 -19.06 -15.45
N ALA A 170 -17.28 -18.53 -15.94
CA ALA A 170 -17.29 -17.34 -16.80
C ALA A 170 -16.65 -16.13 -16.08
N ARG A 171 -16.95 -15.95 -14.79
CA ARG A 171 -16.36 -14.89 -13.96
C ARG A 171 -14.86 -15.08 -13.73
N ALA A 172 -14.40 -16.31 -13.48
CA ALA A 172 -12.99 -16.63 -13.33
C ALA A 172 -12.21 -16.35 -14.62
N VAL A 173 -12.75 -16.76 -15.77
CA VAL A 173 -12.15 -16.50 -17.10
C VAL A 173 -12.06 -14.99 -17.35
N ILE A 174 -13.14 -14.23 -17.10
CA ILE A 174 -13.15 -12.77 -17.25
C ILE A 174 -12.12 -12.13 -16.32
N ALA A 175 -12.13 -12.47 -15.03
CA ALA A 175 -11.22 -11.89 -14.06
C ALA A 175 -9.75 -12.14 -14.42
N MET A 176 -9.42 -13.36 -14.83
CA MET A 176 -8.07 -13.71 -15.27
C MET A 176 -7.67 -13.03 -16.58
N THR A 177 -8.59 -12.95 -17.56
CA THR A 177 -8.37 -12.20 -18.81
C THR A 177 -8.02 -10.75 -18.52
N LEU A 178 -8.75 -10.11 -17.61
CA LEU A 178 -8.51 -8.72 -17.24
C LEU A 178 -7.23 -8.53 -16.43
N GLY A 179 -6.87 -9.49 -15.56
CA GLY A 179 -5.59 -9.46 -14.85
C GLY A 179 -4.40 -9.53 -15.81
N LEU A 180 -4.43 -10.44 -16.78
CA LEU A 180 -3.39 -10.56 -17.82
C LEU A 180 -3.31 -9.30 -18.70
N ALA A 181 -4.46 -8.70 -19.02
CA ALA A 181 -4.53 -7.47 -19.78
C ALA A 181 -3.96 -6.27 -18.99
N ASP A 182 -4.24 -6.17 -17.69
CA ASP A 182 -3.75 -5.12 -16.79
C ASP A 182 -2.21 -5.18 -16.62
N ASP A 183 -1.63 -6.39 -16.52
CA ASP A 183 -0.17 -6.59 -16.50
C ASP A 183 0.52 -6.02 -17.77
N ARG A 184 -0.21 -5.94 -18.89
CA ARG A 184 0.24 -5.34 -20.15
C ARG A 184 -0.16 -3.87 -20.31
N GLY A 185 -0.88 -3.30 -19.35
CA GLY A 185 -1.35 -1.91 -19.34
C GLY A 185 -2.62 -1.66 -20.15
N VAL A 186 -3.43 -2.70 -20.41
CA VAL A 186 -4.71 -2.57 -21.12
C VAL A 186 -5.84 -2.34 -20.11
N GLU A 187 -6.45 -1.16 -20.15
CA GLU A 187 -7.54 -0.81 -19.26
C GLU A 187 -8.90 -1.27 -19.80
N VAL A 188 -9.68 -1.97 -18.97
CA VAL A 188 -11.04 -2.42 -19.32
C VAL A 188 -12.04 -1.92 -18.28
N SER A 189 -13.07 -1.21 -18.74
CA SER A 189 -14.13 -0.69 -17.85
C SER A 189 -15.10 -1.78 -17.40
N GLY A 190 -15.77 -1.56 -16.26
CA GLY A 190 -16.82 -2.47 -15.76
C GLY A 190 -17.95 -2.72 -16.77
N ILE A 191 -18.34 -1.71 -17.56
CA ILE A 191 -19.36 -1.86 -18.61
C ILE A 191 -18.89 -2.85 -19.69
N VAL A 192 -17.62 -2.77 -20.09
CA VAL A 192 -17.06 -3.67 -21.10
C VAL A 192 -16.89 -5.08 -20.54
N ARG A 193 -16.40 -5.20 -19.30
CA ARG A 193 -16.34 -6.47 -18.57
C ARG A 193 -17.70 -7.16 -18.53
N ASP A 194 -18.75 -6.42 -18.16
CA ASP A 194 -20.10 -6.98 -18.01
C ASP A 194 -20.64 -7.44 -19.37
N ALA A 195 -20.41 -6.67 -20.45
CA ALA A 195 -20.79 -7.08 -21.80
C ALA A 195 -20.03 -8.35 -22.29
N LEU A 196 -18.73 -8.46 -21.97
CA LEU A 196 -17.94 -9.65 -22.28
C LEU A 196 -18.39 -10.86 -21.46
N LEU A 197 -18.69 -10.66 -20.18
CA LEU A 197 -19.24 -11.69 -19.30
C LEU A 197 -20.60 -12.19 -19.82
N ASP A 198 -21.49 -11.29 -20.23
CA ASP A 198 -22.80 -11.66 -20.79
C ASP A 198 -22.64 -12.46 -22.09
N THR A 199 -21.70 -12.05 -22.95
CA THR A 199 -21.39 -12.73 -24.21
C THR A 199 -20.87 -14.15 -23.95
N LEU A 200 -19.87 -14.28 -23.08
CA LEU A 200 -19.27 -15.57 -22.70
C LEU A 200 -20.27 -16.48 -21.97
N SER A 201 -21.05 -15.91 -21.04
CA SER A 201 -22.06 -16.64 -20.28
C SER A 201 -23.09 -17.23 -21.22
N THR A 202 -23.62 -16.43 -22.15
CA THR A 202 -24.62 -16.89 -23.14
C THR A 202 -24.11 -18.10 -23.93
N ASP A 203 -22.84 -18.08 -24.34
CA ASP A 203 -22.21 -19.18 -25.08
C ASP A 203 -22.05 -20.44 -24.21
N LEU A 204 -21.49 -20.29 -22.99
CA LEU A 204 -21.33 -21.38 -22.02
C LEU A 204 -22.66 -22.05 -21.61
N TYR A 205 -23.77 -21.30 -21.62
CA TYR A 205 -25.11 -21.81 -21.35
C TYR A 205 -25.80 -22.39 -22.59
N ALA A 206 -25.45 -21.95 -23.80
CA ALA A 206 -26.06 -22.45 -25.04
C ALA A 206 -25.62 -23.89 -25.37
N GLU A 207 -24.43 -24.30 -24.95
CA GLU A 207 -23.96 -25.69 -25.05
C GLU A 207 -24.62 -26.62 -24.00
N GLY A 208 -25.12 -26.08 -22.89
CA GLY A 208 -25.89 -26.81 -21.87
C GLY A 208 -27.37 -26.91 -22.21
N ARG A 209 -27.84 -28.06 -22.70
CA ARG A 209 -29.29 -28.29 -22.92
C ARG A 209 -30.06 -28.39 -21.60
N SER A 210 -30.62 -27.28 -21.10
CA SER A 210 -32.06 -27.10 -20.79
C SER A 210 -32.24 -25.81 -19.99
N VAL A 211 -33.17 -24.95 -20.41
CA VAL A 211 -33.55 -23.77 -19.60
C VAL A 211 -34.85 -24.09 -18.88
N LYS A 212 -34.78 -24.24 -17.55
CA LYS A 212 -35.83 -23.86 -16.58
C LYS A 212 -35.33 -24.10 -15.15
N GLY A 213 -34.64 -23.12 -14.57
CA GLY A 213 -34.25 -23.09 -13.17
C GLY A 213 -34.39 -21.70 -12.57
N LEU A 214 -35.04 -21.60 -11.40
CA LEU A 214 -35.32 -20.35 -10.69
C LEU A 214 -34.03 -19.63 -10.26
N LEU A 215 -33.97 -18.32 -10.49
CA LEU A 215 -33.03 -17.38 -9.85
C LEU A 215 -33.12 -17.50 -8.31
N GLY A 216 -32.23 -18.31 -7.73
CA GLY A 216 -32.09 -18.53 -6.29
C GLY A 216 -31.25 -17.44 -5.64
N LYS A 217 -31.88 -16.64 -4.77
CA LYS A 217 -31.24 -15.66 -3.87
C LYS A 217 -30.42 -16.33 -2.76
N ALA A 218 -29.34 -17.04 -3.09
CA ALA A 218 -28.55 -17.79 -2.12
C ALA A 218 -27.04 -17.49 -2.11
N LEU A 219 -26.58 -16.33 -2.62
CA LEU A 219 -25.17 -15.91 -2.51
C LEU A 219 -25.00 -14.55 -1.82
N LEU A 220 -25.67 -14.36 -0.68
CA LEU A 220 -25.36 -13.27 0.26
C LEU A 220 -24.85 -13.78 1.61
N ALA A 221 -24.44 -15.05 1.71
CA ALA A 221 -23.69 -15.54 2.86
C ALA A 221 -22.24 -15.02 2.76
N ARG A 222 -22.04 -13.78 3.25
CA ARG A 222 -20.72 -13.16 3.47
C ARG A 222 -19.85 -14.17 4.24
N PRO A 223 -18.66 -14.57 3.75
CA PRO A 223 -17.77 -15.40 4.54
C PRO A 223 -17.42 -14.68 5.85
N LEU A 224 -17.47 -15.41 6.97
CA LEU A 224 -16.82 -15.01 8.22
C LEU A 224 -15.30 -14.94 7.96
N GLY A 225 -14.85 -13.79 7.49
CA GLY A 225 -13.47 -13.57 7.03
C GLY A 225 -13.36 -12.40 6.05
N TRP A 226 -14.48 -12.03 5.42
CA TRP A 226 -14.56 -10.87 4.53
C TRP A 226 -14.60 -9.56 5.34
N ARG A 227 -13.41 -9.10 5.74
CA ARG A 227 -13.20 -7.67 6.04
C ARG A 227 -13.01 -6.96 4.70
N GLY A 228 -14.14 -6.67 4.04
CA GLY A 228 -14.19 -5.72 2.94
C GLY A 228 -13.46 -4.45 3.37
N ARG A 229 -12.26 -4.24 2.81
CA ARG A 229 -11.57 -2.98 2.94
C ARG A 229 -12.34 -2.02 2.03
N SER A 230 -13.30 -1.29 2.57
CA SER A 230 -13.76 -0.05 1.95
C SER A 230 -12.54 0.89 1.89
N ARG A 231 -11.81 0.82 0.77
CA ARG A 231 -10.41 1.29 0.59
C ARG A 231 -10.25 2.81 0.56
N ARG A 232 -11.27 3.61 0.89
CA ARG A 232 -11.14 5.07 1.05
C ARG A 232 -11.21 5.58 2.49
N GLY A 233 -12.03 5.00 3.37
CA GLY A 233 -12.14 5.46 4.76
C GLY A 233 -11.00 4.98 5.66
N ALA A 234 -10.71 3.67 5.65
CA ALA A 234 -9.75 3.08 6.60
C ALA A 234 -8.27 3.28 6.20
N TRP A 235 -7.98 3.42 4.91
CA TRP A 235 -6.65 3.77 4.39
C TRP A 235 -6.45 5.30 4.37
N GLY A 236 -7.56 6.04 4.20
CA GLY A 236 -7.57 7.49 4.11
C GLY A 236 -7.10 8.18 5.38
N ASP A 237 -7.59 7.75 6.55
CA ASP A 237 -7.36 8.49 7.79
C ASP A 237 -5.92 8.45 8.32
N ALA A 238 -5.10 7.46 7.90
CA ALA A 238 -3.69 7.35 8.30
C ALA A 238 -2.71 7.70 7.17
N ALA A 239 -2.97 7.30 5.92
CA ALA A 239 -2.06 7.53 4.80
C ALA A 239 -2.24 8.91 4.14
N LEU A 240 -3.46 9.44 4.05
CA LEU A 240 -3.69 10.75 3.41
C LEU A 240 -3.08 11.92 4.18
N PRO A 241 -3.07 11.96 5.53
CA PRO A 241 -2.37 13.01 6.26
C PRO A 241 -0.86 13.00 5.96
N ALA A 242 -0.24 11.83 5.94
CA ALA A 242 1.19 11.67 5.64
C ALA A 242 1.54 12.13 4.21
N ILE A 243 0.75 11.71 3.21
CA ILE A 243 0.92 12.18 1.82
C ILE A 243 0.67 13.70 1.73
N GLY A 244 -0.38 14.19 2.39
CA GLY A 244 -0.70 15.60 2.45
C GLY A 244 0.44 16.45 3.03
N ASP A 245 1.09 15.97 4.09
CA ASP A 245 2.25 16.63 4.69
C ASP A 245 3.43 16.68 3.74
N ILE A 246 3.74 15.58 3.03
CA ILE A 246 4.81 15.54 2.04
C ILE A 246 4.51 16.55 0.91
N LEU A 247 3.31 16.50 0.33
CA LEU A 247 2.90 17.42 -0.74
C LEU A 247 2.94 18.88 -0.29
N ARG A 248 2.44 19.17 0.92
CA ARG A 248 2.46 20.51 1.49
C ARG A 248 3.88 20.97 1.78
N TYR A 249 4.75 20.11 2.30
CA TYR A 249 6.15 20.42 2.54
C TYR A 249 6.87 20.75 1.22
N GLN A 250 6.71 19.92 0.20
CA GLN A 250 7.32 20.16 -1.11
C GLN A 250 6.84 21.48 -1.73
N ALA A 251 5.54 21.80 -1.59
CA ALA A 251 4.99 23.04 -2.15
C ALA A 251 5.26 24.28 -1.28
N ARG A 252 5.29 24.15 0.05
CA ARG A 252 5.21 25.25 1.04
C ARG A 252 5.99 24.94 2.34
N GLY A 253 7.14 24.29 2.25
CA GLY A 253 7.89 23.78 3.42
C GLY A 253 8.70 24.80 4.22
N GLU A 254 8.70 26.09 3.84
CA GLU A 254 9.47 27.14 4.52
C GLU A 254 9.10 27.25 6.01
N GLY A 255 7.80 27.25 6.32
CA GLY A 255 7.34 27.33 7.71
C GLY A 255 7.80 26.17 8.59
N VAL A 256 7.95 24.96 8.03
CA VAL A 256 8.52 23.80 8.73
C VAL A 256 10.00 24.04 9.05
N ARG A 257 10.78 24.49 8.05
CA ARG A 257 12.22 24.76 8.23
C ARG A 257 12.47 25.89 9.20
N ASP A 258 11.68 26.97 9.13
CA ASP A 258 11.77 28.09 10.06
C ASP A 258 11.45 27.66 11.50
N GLN A 259 10.47 26.78 11.68
CA GLN A 259 10.14 26.26 13.01
C GLN A 259 11.26 25.36 13.56
N ILE A 260 11.85 24.51 12.72
CA ILE A 260 13.03 23.70 13.11
C ILE A 260 14.19 24.63 13.50
N LYS A 261 14.49 25.63 12.67
CA LYS A 261 15.52 26.64 12.95
C LYS A 261 15.30 27.35 14.29
N ARG A 262 14.09 27.89 14.54
CA ARG A 262 13.75 28.49 15.84
C ARG A 262 13.92 27.51 17.00
N THR A 263 13.63 26.23 16.78
CA THR A 263 13.80 25.21 17.83
C THR A 263 15.29 24.94 18.10
N VAL A 264 16.13 24.88 17.07
CA VAL A 264 17.59 24.82 17.21
C VAL A 264 18.11 26.04 17.98
N GLU A 265 17.71 27.25 17.58
CA GLU A 265 18.14 28.50 18.21
C GLU A 265 17.81 28.56 19.71
N ASN A 266 16.64 28.07 20.09
CA ASN A 266 16.19 28.02 21.48
C ASN A 266 16.65 26.78 22.27
N THR A 267 17.27 25.80 21.62
CA THR A 267 17.84 24.63 22.31
C THR A 267 19.11 25.06 23.04
N PRO A 268 19.24 24.82 24.36
CA PRO A 268 20.42 25.24 25.11
C PRO A 268 21.65 24.38 24.74
N GLY A 269 22.84 24.80 25.16
CA GLY A 269 24.09 24.09 24.89
C GLY A 269 24.88 24.67 23.72
N ASP A 270 26.13 24.23 23.64
CA ASP A 270 27.13 24.70 22.67
C ASP A 270 27.11 23.84 21.39
N ALA A 271 26.54 22.65 21.48
CA ALA A 271 26.51 21.62 20.44
C ALA A 271 25.16 20.93 20.41
N ILE A 272 24.65 20.65 19.21
CA ILE A 272 23.33 20.08 18.99
C ILE A 272 23.47 18.93 18.00
N THR A 273 23.04 17.75 18.44
CA THR A 273 22.78 16.63 17.53
C THR A 273 21.31 16.65 17.14
N VAL A 274 21.02 16.70 15.84
CA VAL A 274 19.65 16.60 15.33
C VAL A 274 19.35 15.13 15.03
N ILE A 275 18.32 14.57 15.66
CA ILE A 275 17.76 13.25 15.31
C ILE A 275 16.45 13.48 14.58
N ALA A 276 16.41 13.12 13.30
CA ALA A 276 15.31 13.44 12.41
C ALA A 276 14.73 12.18 11.75
N HIS A 277 13.41 12.04 11.81
CA HIS A 277 12.72 10.85 11.30
C HIS A 277 11.90 11.15 10.05
N SER A 278 11.91 10.25 9.06
CA SER A 278 11.03 10.34 7.89
C SER A 278 11.14 11.71 7.20
N LEU A 279 10.00 12.37 6.91
CA LEU A 279 9.93 13.72 6.33
C LEU A 279 10.70 14.78 7.15
N GLY A 280 10.89 14.56 8.44
CA GLY A 280 11.63 15.45 9.33
C GLY A 280 13.11 15.45 8.96
N GLY A 281 13.63 14.31 8.52
CA GLY A 281 14.97 14.20 7.95
C GLY A 281 15.12 15.01 6.68
N VAL A 282 14.14 15.00 5.78
CA VAL A 282 14.12 15.84 4.58
C VAL A 282 14.15 17.32 4.97
N ALA A 283 13.26 17.74 5.88
CA ALA A 283 13.19 19.12 6.33
C ALA A 283 14.48 19.61 7.03
N CYS A 284 15.11 18.75 7.83
CA CYS A 284 16.40 19.04 8.46
C CYS A 284 17.52 19.15 7.43
N VAL A 285 17.62 18.23 6.47
CA VAL A 285 18.62 18.28 5.40
C VAL A 285 18.42 19.57 4.58
N ASP A 286 17.19 19.89 4.18
CA ASP A 286 16.91 21.11 3.43
C ASP A 286 17.31 22.39 4.19
N LEU A 287 17.02 22.44 5.48
CA LEU A 287 17.42 23.57 6.32
C LEU A 287 18.96 23.67 6.41
N LEU A 288 19.65 22.56 6.66
CA LEU A 288 21.10 22.53 6.88
C LEU A 288 21.92 22.74 5.60
N VAL A 289 21.33 22.48 4.43
CA VAL A 289 21.91 22.90 3.15
C VAL A 289 21.76 24.41 2.95
N ARG A 290 20.57 24.96 3.21
CA ARG A 290 20.29 26.38 2.97
C ARG A 290 20.96 27.31 3.98
N GLU A 291 21.15 26.82 5.20
CA GLU A 291 21.62 27.63 6.33
C GLU A 291 22.70 26.93 7.14
N ARG A 292 23.75 27.69 7.47
CA ARG A 292 24.79 27.26 8.40
C ARG A 292 24.33 27.51 9.84
N LEU A 293 23.94 26.43 10.52
CA LEU A 293 23.62 26.45 11.95
C LEU A 293 24.82 25.96 12.76
N GLU A 294 25.67 26.89 13.22
CA GLU A 294 27.01 26.55 13.76
C GLU A 294 27.00 25.58 14.95
N ARG A 295 25.91 25.57 15.74
CA ARG A 295 25.76 24.64 16.86
C ARG A 295 25.32 23.24 16.44
N VAL A 296 24.80 23.05 15.22
CA VAL A 296 24.39 21.74 14.71
C VAL A 296 25.60 21.09 14.04
N ASP A 297 26.27 20.22 14.78
CA ASP A 297 27.49 19.54 14.32
C ASP A 297 27.27 18.06 13.96
N GLN A 298 26.10 17.51 14.32
CA GLN A 298 25.72 16.14 14.02
C GLN A 298 24.27 16.04 13.52
N LEU A 299 24.06 15.24 12.49
CA LEU A 299 22.75 14.84 11.97
C LEU A 299 22.62 13.32 12.09
N ILE A 300 21.48 12.86 12.60
CA ILE A 300 21.07 11.45 12.58
C ILE A 300 19.72 11.40 11.86
N THR A 301 19.67 10.82 10.67
CA THR A 301 18.41 10.53 9.99
C THR A 301 17.98 9.10 10.25
N VAL A 302 16.69 8.88 10.49
CA VAL A 302 16.10 7.55 10.71
C VAL A 302 14.95 7.40 9.72
N GLY A 303 14.99 6.36 8.89
CA GLY A 303 13.94 6.08 7.91
C GLY A 303 13.64 7.26 6.99
N SER A 304 14.65 7.97 6.49
CA SER A 304 14.44 9.25 5.78
C SER A 304 14.46 9.11 4.25
N GLN A 305 13.70 9.99 3.58
CA GLN A 305 13.60 10.08 2.12
C GLN A 305 14.62 11.06 1.49
N ALA A 306 15.42 11.76 2.30
CA ALA A 306 16.27 12.85 1.80
C ALA A 306 17.24 12.44 0.66
N PRO A 307 17.92 11.28 0.71
CA PRO A 307 18.78 10.85 -0.40
C PRO A 307 18.02 10.64 -1.70
N TYR A 308 16.90 9.91 -1.64
CA TYR A 308 16.03 9.69 -2.81
C TYR A 308 15.50 11.00 -3.39
N PHE A 309 15.09 11.94 -2.53
CA PHE A 309 14.62 13.25 -2.98
C PHE A 309 15.72 14.01 -3.72
N TYR A 310 16.98 13.93 -3.31
CA TYR A 310 18.08 14.53 -4.06
C TYR A 310 18.28 13.85 -5.42
N GLU A 311 18.24 12.51 -5.48
CA GLU A 311 18.42 11.75 -6.73
C GLU A 311 17.37 12.09 -7.79
N ILE A 312 16.12 12.29 -7.39
CA ILE A 312 15.03 12.59 -8.32
C ILE A 312 14.79 14.10 -8.54
N GLY A 313 15.65 14.98 -7.99
CA GLY A 313 15.49 16.44 -8.09
C GLY A 313 14.33 17.01 -7.28
N ALA A 314 13.88 16.30 -6.25
CA ALA A 314 12.81 16.72 -5.34
C ALA A 314 13.32 17.37 -4.03
N LEU A 315 14.61 17.28 -3.71
CA LEU A 315 15.16 17.95 -2.52
C LEU A 315 15.22 19.47 -2.77
N VAL A 316 14.38 20.23 -2.06
CA VAL A 316 14.11 21.65 -2.37
C VAL A 316 15.35 22.54 -2.24
N SER A 317 16.31 22.14 -1.43
CA SER A 317 17.53 22.89 -1.15
C SER A 317 18.71 22.58 -2.06
N LEU A 318 18.70 21.44 -2.76
CA LEU A 318 19.87 20.93 -3.46
C LEU A 318 19.45 20.01 -4.61
N GLU A 319 19.98 20.26 -5.80
CA GLU A 319 19.70 19.46 -6.99
C GLU A 319 20.99 18.87 -7.54
N HIS A 320 20.96 17.62 -8.00
CA HIS A 320 22.13 17.01 -8.65
C HIS A 320 22.56 17.81 -9.89
N PRO A 321 23.85 18.13 -10.08
CA PRO A 321 25.03 17.56 -9.41
C PRO A 321 25.60 18.42 -8.26
N GLU A 322 24.85 19.37 -7.71
CA GLU A 322 25.32 20.21 -6.61
C GLU A 322 25.64 19.40 -5.36
N THR A 323 26.76 19.69 -4.72
CA THR A 323 27.20 18.98 -3.52
C THR A 323 26.82 19.71 -2.24
N LEU A 324 26.71 18.98 -1.12
CA LEU A 324 26.48 19.56 0.19
C LEU A 324 27.48 20.70 0.51
N PRO A 325 27.00 21.85 1.01
CA PRO A 325 27.85 23.00 1.26
C PRO A 325 28.83 22.74 2.43
N PRO A 326 29.95 23.48 2.52
CA PRO A 326 30.91 23.33 3.62
C PRO A 326 30.34 23.56 5.02
N GLY A 327 29.22 24.28 5.12
CA GLY A 327 28.50 24.55 6.36
C GLY A 327 27.57 23.42 6.84
N PHE A 328 27.35 22.39 6.01
CA PHE A 328 26.55 21.22 6.40
C PHE A 328 27.27 20.39 7.48
N PRO A 329 26.57 19.74 8.42
CA PRO A 329 27.20 18.94 9.47
C PRO A 329 28.18 17.90 8.93
N ALA A 330 29.38 17.86 9.50
CA ALA A 330 30.43 16.94 9.08
C ALA A 330 30.15 15.48 9.48
N LYS A 331 29.28 15.26 10.47
CA LYS A 331 28.88 13.94 10.96
C LYS A 331 27.40 13.70 10.68
N TRP A 332 27.10 12.94 9.63
CA TRP A 332 25.75 12.45 9.35
C TRP A 332 25.67 10.92 9.47
N LEU A 333 24.89 10.42 10.45
CA LEU A 333 24.49 9.02 10.54
C LEU A 333 23.11 8.84 9.89
N ASN A 334 22.97 7.87 8.99
CA ASN A 334 21.68 7.52 8.39
C ASN A 334 21.31 6.08 8.76
N ILE A 335 20.17 5.89 9.40
CA ILE A 335 19.69 4.59 9.88
C ILE A 335 18.49 4.16 9.03
N TYR A 336 18.51 2.95 8.50
CA TYR A 336 17.48 2.42 7.63
C TYR A 336 17.23 0.92 7.84
N ASP A 337 16.03 0.45 7.51
CA ASP A 337 15.64 -0.96 7.42
C ASP A 337 15.32 -1.31 5.96
N GLY A 338 15.78 -2.47 5.47
CA GLY A 338 15.52 -2.91 4.08
C GLY A 338 14.04 -3.21 3.75
N ARG A 339 13.16 -3.34 4.75
CA ARG A 339 11.70 -3.50 4.57
C ARG A 339 10.94 -2.19 4.73
N ASP A 340 11.63 -1.10 5.06
CA ASP A 340 11.05 0.23 5.09
C ASP A 340 11.21 0.90 3.72
N PHE A 341 10.13 0.87 2.93
CA PHE A 341 10.10 1.43 1.57
C PHE A 341 10.24 2.97 1.52
N LEU A 342 10.30 3.62 2.68
CA LEU A 342 10.50 5.07 2.80
C LEU A 342 11.88 5.42 3.36
N ALA A 343 12.76 4.44 3.59
CA ALA A 343 14.12 4.65 4.06
C ALA A 343 15.14 4.41 2.95
N TYR A 344 16.01 5.40 2.71
CA TYR A 344 16.99 5.34 1.63
C TYR A 344 18.41 5.51 2.16
N GLN A 345 19.36 4.87 1.50
CA GLN A 345 20.79 4.96 1.82
C GLN A 345 21.33 6.35 1.45
N ALA A 346 22.20 6.90 2.29
CA ALA A 346 22.72 8.26 2.14
C ALA A 346 24.22 8.30 1.82
N ALA A 347 24.99 7.25 2.15
CA ALA A 347 26.45 7.28 2.06
C ALA A 347 26.97 7.36 0.62
N GLU A 348 26.32 6.67 -0.32
CA GLU A 348 26.68 6.75 -1.74
C GLU A 348 26.20 8.06 -2.39
N VAL A 349 25.06 8.58 -1.95
CA VAL A 349 24.47 9.83 -2.46
C VAL A 349 25.26 11.05 -1.96
N PHE A 350 25.74 11.02 -0.72
CA PHE A 350 26.48 12.10 -0.06
C PHE A 350 27.84 11.62 0.47
N PRO A 351 28.79 11.31 -0.43
CA PRO A 351 30.06 10.69 -0.06
C PRO A 351 30.89 11.59 0.86
N GLY A 352 31.51 10.98 1.87
CA GLY A 352 32.35 11.68 2.85
C GLY A 352 31.57 12.52 3.87
N ARG A 353 30.22 12.50 3.82
CA ARG A 353 29.35 13.18 4.79
C ARG A 353 28.50 12.19 5.57
N ALA A 354 27.78 11.33 4.86
CA ALA A 354 26.88 10.36 5.45
C ALA A 354 27.56 9.01 5.71
N GLN A 355 27.15 8.34 6.79
CA GLN A 355 27.46 6.94 7.09
C GLN A 355 26.15 6.19 7.31
N ASP A 356 25.96 5.11 6.56
CA ASP A 356 24.75 4.30 6.62
C ASP A 356 24.85 3.20 7.68
N ARG A 357 23.74 2.97 8.39
CA ARG A 357 23.56 1.88 9.35
C ARG A 357 22.27 1.13 9.06
N LEU A 358 22.41 -0.09 8.55
CA LEU A 358 21.31 -1.03 8.41
C LEU A 358 20.88 -1.58 9.78
N VAL A 359 19.58 -1.60 10.03
CA VAL A 359 18.93 -2.29 11.16
C VAL A 359 17.82 -3.22 10.65
N ASP A 360 17.37 -4.15 11.49
CA ASP A 360 16.23 -5.03 11.21
C ASP A 360 15.14 -4.84 12.28
N ASN A 361 14.05 -4.17 11.91
CA ASN A 361 12.88 -3.95 12.76
C ASN A 361 11.98 -5.19 12.86
N LYS A 362 12.22 -6.23 12.04
CA LYS A 362 11.44 -7.49 11.98
C LYS A 362 9.94 -7.28 11.77
N GLN A 363 9.59 -6.26 11.00
CA GLN A 363 8.21 -5.92 10.64
C GLN A 363 8.08 -5.71 9.13
N PRO A 364 6.90 -5.98 8.53
CA PRO A 364 6.63 -5.60 7.15
C PRO A 364 6.27 -4.11 7.04
N PHE A 365 6.34 -3.54 5.83
CA PHE A 365 5.78 -2.22 5.56
C PHE A 365 4.25 -2.22 5.79
N PRO A 366 3.65 -1.17 6.40
CA PRO A 366 4.27 0.08 6.84
C PRO A 366 4.86 0.07 8.27
N TRP A 367 4.72 -1.00 9.04
CA TRP A 367 5.20 -1.06 10.43
C TRP A 367 6.71 -0.97 10.56
N ALA A 368 7.46 -1.46 9.57
CA ALA A 368 8.91 -1.29 9.49
C ALA A 368 9.35 0.18 9.62
N HIS A 369 8.53 1.12 9.15
CA HIS A 369 8.82 2.56 9.17
C HIS A 369 8.58 3.23 10.53
N THR A 370 7.68 2.69 11.36
CA THR A 370 7.24 3.37 12.61
C THR A 370 7.84 2.78 13.88
N THR A 371 8.56 1.67 13.76
CA THR A 371 9.02 0.85 14.91
C THR A 371 10.49 1.04 15.28
N TYR A 372 11.22 1.94 14.63
CA TYR A 372 12.64 2.21 14.95
C TYR A 372 12.89 2.52 16.43
N TRP A 373 11.98 3.22 17.11
CA TRP A 373 12.18 3.70 18.48
C TRP A 373 12.16 2.58 19.53
N SER A 374 11.60 1.42 19.22
CA SER A 374 11.66 0.24 20.08
C SER A 374 12.82 -0.70 19.73
N ASN A 375 13.55 -0.45 18.63
CA ASN A 375 14.65 -1.29 18.18
C ASN A 375 15.96 -0.96 18.94
N PRO A 376 16.53 -1.90 19.72
CA PRO A 376 17.78 -1.67 20.44
C PRO A 376 18.97 -1.34 19.53
N ASP A 377 19.02 -1.86 18.30
CA ASP A 377 20.13 -1.63 17.38
C ASP A 377 20.20 -0.18 16.89
N VAL A 378 19.05 0.50 16.80
CA VAL A 378 18.97 1.93 16.52
C VAL A 378 19.66 2.70 17.65
N TRP A 379 19.34 2.36 18.90
CA TRP A 379 19.89 3.04 20.08
C TRP A 379 21.37 2.75 20.30
N ASN A 380 21.83 1.52 20.01
CA ASN A 380 23.25 1.18 20.01
C ASN A 380 24.03 2.02 18.98
N ALA A 381 23.46 2.23 17.79
CA ALA A 381 24.06 3.08 16.77
C ALA A 381 24.08 4.56 17.19
N VAL A 382 22.99 5.05 17.78
CA VAL A 382 22.89 6.41 18.32
C VAL A 382 23.92 6.65 19.42
N ASP A 383 24.07 5.74 20.40
CA ASP A 383 25.06 5.89 21.48
C ASP A 383 26.48 5.96 20.93
N THR A 384 26.82 5.06 20.01
CA THR A 384 28.14 5.01 19.38
C THR A 384 28.44 6.31 18.63
N TRP A 385 27.42 6.95 18.06
CA TRP A 385 27.55 8.17 17.28
C TRP A 385 27.70 9.44 18.13
N LEU A 386 26.93 9.50 19.22
CA LEU A 386 26.92 10.62 20.15
C LEU A 386 28.30 10.75 20.81
N SER A 387 28.90 11.93 20.61
CA SER A 387 30.26 12.26 21.09
C SER A 387 30.26 13.47 21.98
#